data_AF-A0A7L9BS24-F1
#
_entry.id   AF-A0A7L9BS24-F1
#
_cell.length_a   1.000
_cell.length_b   1.000
_cell.length_c   1.000
_cell.angle_alpha   90.00
_cell.angle_beta   90.00
_cell.angle_gamma   90.00
#
_symmetry.space_group_name_H-M   'P 1'
#
loop_
_entity.id
_entity.type
_entity.pdbx_description
1 polymer ?
#
loop_
_entity_poly.entity_id
_entity_poly.type
_entity_poly.pdbx_seq_one_letter_code
_entity_poly.pdbx_strand_id
1 'polypeptide(L)'
;MSPDRLADRQRAFREVLGRADTAGKPPETVARDAAEQFVAMTFVQPMLKGLRDSGGAAAPFAPTQAEKQFRGLLDADLARRIVGASNWPLVDRLARDLLQDQAPTAPAAGEDA
;
A
#
# COMPACT_ATOMS: atom_id res chain seq x y z
N MET A 1 -7.42 24.19 12.69
CA MET A 1 -7.13 22.85 12.14
C MET A 1 -8.13 22.63 11.00
N SER A 2 -7.69 22.70 9.75
CA SER A 2 -8.60 22.73 8.59
C SER A 2 -9.30 21.39 8.38
N PRO A 3 -10.60 21.37 8.02
CA PRO A 3 -11.40 20.16 7.86
C PRO A 3 -10.84 19.16 6.83
N ASP A 4 -10.19 19.65 5.77
CA ASP A 4 -9.60 18.80 4.73
C ASP A 4 -8.53 17.84 5.27
N ARG A 5 -7.68 18.32 6.19
CA ARG A 5 -6.61 17.50 6.79
C ARG A 5 -7.12 16.35 7.64
N LEU A 6 -8.37 16.44 8.13
CA LEU A 6 -8.98 15.36 8.91
C LEU A 6 -9.51 14.26 7.99
N ALA A 7 -10.16 14.63 6.88
CA ALA A 7 -10.67 13.69 5.90
C ALA A 7 -9.55 12.85 5.27
N ASP A 8 -8.42 13.47 4.94
CA ASP A 8 -7.25 12.77 4.38
C ASP A 8 -6.68 11.73 5.34
N ARG A 9 -6.59 12.06 6.63
CA ARG A 9 -6.13 11.15 7.69
C ARG A 9 -7.09 9.98 7.90
N GLN A 10 -8.40 10.24 7.85
CA GLN A 10 -9.42 9.19 7.98
C GLN A 10 -9.38 8.22 6.79
N ARG A 11 -9.13 8.73 5.57
CA ARG A 11 -8.95 7.91 4.37
C ARG A 11 -7.73 6.99 4.49
N ALA A 12 -6.57 7.58 4.83
CA ALA A 12 -5.34 6.82 5.04
C ALA A 12 -5.51 5.73 6.12
N PHE A 13 -6.23 6.03 7.21
CA PHE A 13 -6.48 5.05 8.27
C PHE A 13 -7.36 3.86 7.81
N ARG A 14 -8.41 4.12 7.02
CA ARG A 14 -9.28 3.06 6.46
C ARG A 14 -8.51 2.16 5.49
N GLU A 15 -7.61 2.76 4.73
CA GLU A 15 -6.74 2.05 3.80
C GLU A 15 -5.71 1.16 4.53
N VAL A 16 -5.17 1.59 5.67
CA VAL A 16 -4.30 0.77 6.54
C VAL A 16 -5.08 -0.41 7.15
N LEU A 17 -6.36 -0.22 7.46
CA LEU A 17 -7.25 -1.29 7.95
C LEU A 17 -7.66 -2.31 6.86
N GLY A 18 -7.14 -2.18 5.64
CA GLY A 18 -7.34 -3.16 4.57
C GLY A 18 -8.68 -3.05 3.84
N ARG A 19 -9.49 -2.04 4.13
CA ARG A 19 -10.73 -1.78 3.38
C ARG A 19 -10.47 -0.74 2.30
N ALA A 20 -9.89 -1.18 1.20
CA ALA A 20 -9.83 -0.37 -0.02
C ALA A 20 -11.25 -0.24 -0.59
N ASP A 21 -11.73 0.99 -0.69
CA ASP A 21 -12.99 1.27 -1.39
C ASP A 21 -12.72 1.23 -2.89
N THR A 22 -13.03 0.08 -3.50
CA THR A 22 -12.88 -0.15 -4.94
C THR A 22 -14.18 0.11 -5.70
N ALA A 23 -15.28 0.34 -5.00
CA ALA A 23 -16.59 0.54 -5.62
C ALA A 23 -16.60 1.81 -6.47
N GLY A 24 -16.89 1.66 -7.77
CA GLY A 24 -16.97 2.77 -8.72
C GLY A 24 -15.64 3.33 -9.19
N LYS A 25 -14.49 2.77 -8.79
CA LYS A 25 -13.18 3.13 -9.35
C LYS A 25 -12.95 2.40 -10.69
N PRO A 26 -12.29 3.04 -11.67
CA PRO A 26 -11.92 2.36 -12.90
C PRO A 26 -10.87 1.26 -12.60
N PRO A 27 -10.88 0.12 -13.33
CA PRO A 27 -9.99 -1.01 -13.09
C PRO A 27 -8.51 -0.62 -13.02
N GLU A 28 -8.09 0.35 -13.83
CA GLU A 28 -6.71 0.86 -13.89
C GLU A 28 -6.29 1.51 -12.58
N THR A 29 -7.20 2.24 -11.93
CA THR A 29 -6.93 2.83 -10.62
C THR A 29 -6.86 1.76 -9.54
N VAL A 30 -7.73 0.74 -9.60
CA VAL A 30 -7.70 -0.37 -8.63
C VAL A 30 -6.40 -1.16 -8.74
N ALA A 31 -5.96 -1.48 -9.97
CA ALA A 31 -4.71 -2.19 -10.22
C ALA A 31 -3.49 -1.38 -9.77
N ARG A 32 -3.50 -0.06 -10.01
CA ARG A 32 -2.45 0.84 -9.51
C ARG A 32 -2.42 0.89 -7.98
N ASP A 33 -3.56 1.11 -7.33
CA ASP A 33 -3.67 1.17 -5.87
C ASP A 33 -3.14 -0.12 -5.23
N ALA A 34 -3.47 -1.28 -5.82
CA ALA A 34 -3.00 -2.58 -5.37
C ALA A 34 -1.49 -2.75 -5.57
N ALA A 35 -0.96 -2.33 -6.72
CA ALA A 35 0.47 -2.37 -7.01
C ALA A 35 1.29 -1.47 -6.06
N GLU A 36 0.83 -0.24 -5.81
CA GLU A 36 1.46 0.67 -4.84
C GLU A 36 1.46 0.08 -3.44
N GLN A 37 0.34 -0.49 -3.01
CA GLN A 37 0.23 -1.15 -1.71
C GLN A 37 1.20 -2.33 -1.58
N PHE A 38 1.30 -3.16 -2.62
CA PHE A 38 2.23 -4.29 -2.63
C PHE A 38 3.68 -3.82 -2.53
N VAL A 39 4.08 -2.82 -3.33
CA VAL A 39 5.44 -2.28 -3.32
C VAL A 39 5.77 -1.65 -1.97
N ALA A 40 4.83 -0.90 -1.39
CA ALA A 40 5.01 -0.30 -0.06
C ALA A 40 5.25 -1.36 1.02
N MET A 41 4.47 -2.44 1.03
CA MET A 41 4.57 -3.52 2.02
C MET A 41 5.83 -4.37 1.85
N THR A 42 6.23 -4.66 0.61
CA THR A 42 7.31 -5.63 0.34
C THR A 42 8.69 -5.01 0.28
N PHE A 43 8.81 -3.75 -0.17
CA PHE A 43 10.12 -3.10 -0.33
C PHE A 43 10.34 -2.02 0.71
N VAL A 44 9.36 -1.13 0.93
CA VAL A 44 9.59 0.07 1.74
C VAL A 44 9.44 -0.20 3.23
N GLN A 45 8.39 -0.89 3.66
CA GLN A 45 8.18 -1.21 5.08
C GLN A 45 9.36 -1.97 5.72
N PRO A 46 9.97 -2.98 5.07
CA PRO A 46 11.12 -3.67 5.66
C PRO A 46 12.33 -2.76 5.85
N MET A 47 12.55 -1.79 4.95
CA MET A 47 13.61 -0.79 5.10
C MET A 47 13.33 0.12 6.31
N LEU A 48 12.11 0.62 6.45
CA LEU A 48 11.70 1.45 7.60
C LEU A 48 11.84 0.70 8.93
N LYS A 49 11.43 -0.58 8.93
CA LYS A 49 11.63 -1.47 10.07
C LYS A 49 13.11 -1.64 10.41
N GLY A 50 13.96 -1.94 9.41
CA GLY A 50 15.40 -2.10 9.60
C GLY A 50 16.07 -0.83 10.15
N LEU A 51 15.69 0.35 9.64
CA LEU A 51 16.16 1.64 10.15
C LEU A 51 15.79 1.89 11.62
N ARG A 52 14.64 1.38 12.05
CA ARG A 52 14.21 1.52 13.44
C ARG A 52 14.87 0.49 14.35
N ASP A 53 15.00 -0.75 13.89
CA ASP A 53 15.58 -1.85 14.67
C ASP A 53 17.09 -1.63 14.89
N SER A 54 17.76 -0.83 14.07
CA SER A 54 19.16 -0.40 14.28
C SER A 54 19.32 0.63 15.41
N GLY A 55 18.25 1.31 15.82
CA GLY A 55 18.22 2.27 16.92
C GLY A 55 18.10 1.57 18.27
N GLY A 56 19.23 1.17 18.85
CA GLY A 56 19.29 0.58 20.20
C GLY A 56 18.99 1.60 21.29
N ALA A 57 17.71 1.85 21.59
CA ALA A 57 17.32 2.65 22.74
C ALA A 57 17.48 1.84 24.04
N ALA A 58 18.36 2.29 24.94
CA ALA A 58 18.53 1.69 26.26
C ALA A 58 17.31 1.95 27.17
N ALA A 59 17.05 1.06 28.12
CA ALA A 59 16.04 1.28 29.16
C ALA A 59 16.39 2.54 30.00
N PRO A 60 15.42 3.35 30.45
CA PRO A 60 13.96 3.17 30.40
C PRO A 60 13.28 3.71 29.12
N PHE A 61 14.04 4.18 28.14
CA PHE A 61 13.52 4.81 26.91
C PHE A 61 13.33 3.82 25.75
N ALA A 62 13.47 2.52 26.04
CA ALA A 62 13.20 1.46 25.08
C ALA A 62 11.70 1.44 24.71
N PRO A 63 11.32 1.10 23.46
CA PRO A 63 9.94 1.12 23.02
C PRO A 63 9.09 0.12 23.82
N THR A 64 7.96 0.58 24.35
CA THR A 64 6.95 -0.29 24.95
C THR A 64 6.26 -1.17 23.90
N GLN A 65 5.56 -2.23 24.33
CA GLN A 65 4.82 -3.09 23.39
C GLN A 65 3.74 -2.32 22.62
N ALA A 66 3.05 -1.40 23.29
CA ALA A 66 2.06 -0.53 22.65
C ALA A 66 2.72 0.34 21.57
N GLU A 67 3.85 0.99 21.87
CA GLU A 67 4.58 1.79 20.89
C GLU A 67 5.03 0.98 19.69
N LYS A 68 5.51 -0.25 19.88
CA LYS A 68 5.92 -1.14 18.77
C LYS A 68 4.78 -1.40 17.78
N GLN A 69 3.55 -1.58 18.28
CA GLN A 69 2.38 -1.75 17.42
C GLN A 69 2.07 -0.48 16.62
N PHE A 70 2.01 0.69 17.28
CA PHE A 70 1.75 1.96 16.59
C PHE A 70 2.85 2.32 15.59
N ARG A 71 4.10 2.00 15.91
CA ARG A 71 5.26 2.13 15.04
C ARG A 71 5.13 1.31 13.74
N GLY A 72 4.55 0.11 13.80
CA GLY A 72 4.25 -0.68 12.59
C GLY A 72 3.21 0.00 11.70
N LEU A 73 2.15 0.56 12.29
CA LEU A 73 1.10 1.27 11.56
C LEU A 73 1.60 2.56 10.91
N LEU A 74 2.46 3.31 11.62
CA LEU A 74 3.09 4.53 11.09
C LEU A 74 4.00 4.24 9.90
N ASP A 75 4.76 3.15 9.96
CA ASP A 75 5.60 2.73 8.84
C ASP A 75 4.76 2.35 7.62
N ALA A 76 3.59 1.73 7.82
CA ALA A 76 2.71 1.37 6.72
C ALA A 76 2.15 2.60 5.99
N ASP A 77 1.69 3.62 6.73
CA ASP A 77 1.25 4.89 6.16
C ASP A 77 2.40 5.64 5.47
N LEU A 78 3.58 5.72 6.11
CA LEU A 78 4.74 6.38 5.53
C LEU A 78 5.21 5.68 4.25
N ALA A 79 5.28 4.35 4.25
CA ALA A 79 5.65 3.57 3.08
C ALA A 79 4.71 3.82 1.90
N ARG A 80 3.40 3.87 2.15
CA ARG A 80 2.41 4.17 1.11
C ARG A 80 2.61 5.57 0.52
N ARG A 81 2.85 6.56 1.37
CA ARG A 81 3.14 7.94 0.92
C ARG A 81 4.43 8.03 0.11
N ILE A 82 5.49 7.32 0.51
CA ILE A 82 6.76 7.29 -0.24
C ILE A 82 6.54 6.70 -1.63
N VAL A 83 5.81 5.59 -1.73
CA VAL A 83 5.51 4.94 -3.00
C VAL A 83 4.61 5.82 -3.88
N GLY A 84 3.53 6.37 -3.32
CA GLY A 84 2.59 7.20 -4.09
C GLY A 84 3.15 8.58 -4.48
N ALA A 85 4.07 9.16 -3.71
CA ALA A 85 4.69 10.45 -4.04
C ALA A 85 5.82 10.34 -5.09
N SER A 86 6.36 9.15 -5.28
CA SER A 86 7.45 8.91 -6.21
C SER A 86 6.94 8.14 -7.43
N ASN A 87 7.45 8.41 -8.62
CA ASN A 87 7.09 7.63 -9.81
C ASN A 87 7.93 6.34 -9.84
N TRP A 88 7.45 5.27 -9.22
CA TRP A 88 8.12 3.96 -9.21
C TRP A 88 7.81 3.19 -10.50
N PRO A 89 8.79 2.93 -11.40
CA PRO A 89 8.54 2.16 -12.62
C PRO A 89 8.03 0.73 -12.34
N LEU A 90 8.37 0.19 -11.17
CA LEU A 90 7.90 -1.11 -10.71
C LEU A 90 6.39 -1.13 -10.46
N VAL A 91 5.83 -0.04 -9.93
CA VAL A 91 4.38 0.09 -9.74
C VAL A 91 3.69 0.08 -11.10
N ASP A 92 4.20 0.82 -12.07
CA ASP A 92 3.61 0.88 -13.41
C ASP A 92 3.69 -0.47 -14.14
N ARG A 93 4.77 -1.23 -13.94
CA ARG A 93 4.88 -2.59 -14.48
C ARG A 93 3.86 -3.52 -13.81
N LEU A 94 3.81 -3.53 -12.48
CA LEU A 94 2.93 -4.42 -11.73
C LEU A 94 1.45 -4.09 -11.97
N ALA A 95 1.07 -2.82 -12.05
CA ALA A 95 -0.29 -2.40 -12.37
C ALA A 95 -0.74 -2.90 -13.75
N ARG A 96 0.16 -2.89 -14.74
CA ARG A 96 -0.11 -3.45 -16.08
C ARG A 96 -0.30 -4.97 -16.02
N ASP A 97 0.57 -5.67 -15.31
CA ASP A 97 0.48 -7.12 -15.17
C ASP A 97 -0.84 -7.52 -14.46
N LEU A 98 -1.22 -6.80 -13.39
CA LEU A 98 -2.50 -6.99 -12.68
C LEU A 98 -3.74 -6.69 -13.55
N LEU A 99 -3.66 -5.74 -14.47
CA LEU A 99 -4.74 -5.44 -15.41
C LEU A 99 -4.88 -6.52 -16.48
N GLN A 100 -3.76 -7.06 -16.97
CA GLN A 100 -3.76 -8.12 -17.97
C GLN A 100 -4.36 -9.41 -17.41
N ASP A 101 -4.02 -9.77 -16.16
CA ASP A 101 -4.57 -10.95 -15.49
C ASP A 101 -6.08 -10.82 -15.18
N GLN A 102 -6.60 -9.59 -15.10
CA GLN A 102 -8.03 -9.33 -14.90
C GLN A 102 -8.82 -9.22 -16.20
N ALA A 103 -8.16 -9.16 -17.36
CA ALA A 103 -8.85 -9.20 -18.64
C ALA A 103 -9.54 -10.56 -18.77
N PRO A 104 -10.86 -10.60 -19.04
CA PRO A 104 -11.57 -11.87 -19.16
C PRO A 104 -10.93 -12.69 -20.28
N THR A 105 -10.45 -13.89 -19.97
CA THR A 105 -10.16 -14.93 -20.95
C THR A 105 -11.39 -15.08 -21.83
N ALA A 106 -11.35 -14.54 -23.03
CA ALA A 106 -12.42 -14.71 -24.01
C ALA A 106 -12.60 -16.22 -24.24
N PRO A 107 -13.83 -16.76 -24.16
CA PRO A 107 -14.05 -18.16 -24.50
C PRO A 107 -13.64 -18.35 -25.97
N ALA A 108 -12.82 -19.37 -26.23
CA ALA A 108 -12.46 -19.78 -27.56
C ALA A 108 -13.75 -20.08 -28.36
N ALA A 109 -14.14 -19.13 -29.20
CA ALA A 109 -15.20 -19.32 -30.17
C ALA A 109 -14.56 -19.91 -31.43
N GLY A 110 -14.87 -21.17 -31.72
CA GLY A 110 -14.63 -21.76 -33.03
C GLY A 110 -13.90 -23.11 -33.01
N GLU A 111 -14.62 -24.18 -32.69
CA GLU A 111 -14.38 -25.55 -33.17
C GLU A 111 -15.69 -26.29 -32.89
N ASP A 112 -16.43 -26.92 -33.80
CA ASP A 112 -16.56 -26.90 -35.24
C ASP A 112 -17.98 -27.44 -35.51
N ALA A 113 -18.46 -27.22 -36.73
CA ALA A 113 -19.76 -27.65 -37.24
C ALA A 113 -19.98 -29.17 -37.26
#